data_AF-A0A2T1HNJ5-F1
#
_entry.id   AF-A0A2T1HNJ5-F1
#
_cell.length_a   1.000
_cell.length_b   1.000
_cell.length_c   1.000
_cell.angle_alpha   90.00
_cell.angle_beta   90.00
_cell.angle_gamma   90.00
#
_symmetry.space_group_name_H-M   'P 1'
#
loop_
_entity.id
_entity.type
_entity.pdbx_description
1 polymer ?
#
loop_
_entity_poly.entity_id
_entity_poly.type
_entity_poly.pdbx_seq_one_letter_code
_entity_poly.pdbx_strand_id
1 'polypeptide(L)'
;MSFDQQRGSSAPDTHPEGSSIAWDYVLVVFMRVMAAIWVAKGLFYWLTILGVGPHGASFDALDPAGRAVVIIFSVLDLVAGVGLWLTSTWGGVMWLLAVMSHLLVGGLAPALPHLLGVIGVAAESVAVLAYIALSWLAARDV
;
A
#
# COMPACT_ATOMS: atom_id res chain seq x y z
N MET A 1 -27.59 -55.72 35.97
CA MET A 1 -27.31 -55.07 34.68
C MET A 1 -27.80 -53.63 34.77
N SER A 2 -26.88 -52.71 35.09
CA SER A 2 -27.16 -51.29 35.30
C SER A 2 -27.10 -50.58 33.94
N PHE A 3 -28.20 -49.97 33.53
CA PHE A 3 -28.34 -49.22 32.28
C PHE A 3 -28.14 -47.70 32.45
N ASP A 4 -27.60 -47.27 33.59
CA ASP A 4 -27.42 -45.85 33.93
C ASP A 4 -25.98 -45.38 33.72
N GLN A 5 -25.44 -45.61 32.51
CA GLN A 5 -24.13 -45.10 32.15
C GLN A 5 -24.21 -44.30 30.85
N GLN A 6 -24.02 -42.98 31.00
CA GLN A 6 -23.56 -42.06 29.97
C GLN A 6 -24.55 -41.62 28.89
N ARG A 7 -25.64 -40.95 29.30
CA ARG A 7 -26.12 -39.78 28.53
C ARG A 7 -25.38 -38.53 29.01
N GLY A 8 -24.07 -38.49 28.74
CA GLY A 8 -23.33 -37.24 28.76
C GLY A 8 -23.95 -36.36 27.68
N SER A 9 -24.65 -35.32 28.09
CA SER A 9 -25.12 -34.25 27.22
C SER A 9 -23.92 -33.63 26.53
N SER A 10 -23.65 -34.03 25.29
CA SER A 10 -22.85 -33.25 24.36
C SER A 10 -23.65 -32.00 24.01
N ALA A 11 -23.68 -31.04 24.93
CA ALA A 11 -24.00 -29.68 24.55
C ALA A 11 -23.04 -29.34 23.39
N PRO A 12 -23.53 -28.79 22.26
CA PRO A 12 -22.62 -28.20 21.31
C PRO A 12 -21.89 -27.11 22.08
N ASP A 13 -20.57 -27.25 22.23
CA ASP A 13 -19.71 -26.19 22.72
C ASP A 13 -19.76 -25.08 21.66
N THR A 14 -20.80 -24.25 21.71
CA THR A 14 -20.82 -22.96 21.03
C THR A 14 -19.90 -22.06 21.84
N HIS A 15 -18.60 -22.35 21.81
CA HIS A 15 -17.64 -21.29 22.02
C HIS A 15 -17.99 -20.25 20.95
N PRO A 16 -18.40 -19.03 21.32
CA PRO A 16 -18.41 -17.95 20.35
C PRO A 16 -16.99 -17.94 19.82
N GLU A 17 -16.80 -18.33 18.56
CA GLU A 17 -15.51 -18.18 17.88
C GLU A 17 -15.17 -16.72 18.10
N GLY A 18 -14.29 -16.48 19.07
CA GLY A 18 -13.96 -15.15 19.52
C GLY A 18 -13.60 -14.40 18.26
N SER A 19 -14.14 -13.19 18.10
CA SER A 19 -13.95 -12.35 16.94
C SER A 19 -12.47 -12.05 16.74
N SER A 20 -11.70 -13.02 16.29
CA SER A 20 -10.42 -12.85 15.64
C SER A 20 -10.83 -12.13 14.38
N ILE A 21 -10.67 -10.81 14.41
CA ILE A 21 -10.46 -10.07 13.18
C ILE A 21 -9.44 -10.91 12.42
N ALA A 22 -9.83 -11.52 11.30
CA ALA A 22 -8.90 -12.27 10.47
C ALA A 22 -7.90 -11.24 9.97
N TRP A 23 -6.78 -11.07 10.68
CA TRP A 23 -5.81 -10.02 10.40
C TRP A 23 -5.25 -10.16 8.99
N ASP A 24 -5.22 -11.38 8.46
CA ASP A 24 -5.01 -11.69 7.05
C ASP A 24 -6.00 -10.98 6.13
N TYR A 25 -7.29 -10.99 6.44
CA TYR A 25 -8.31 -10.29 5.66
C TYR A 25 -8.08 -8.77 5.71
N VAL A 26 -7.78 -8.21 6.89
CA VAL A 26 -7.47 -6.78 7.05
C VAL A 26 -6.23 -6.39 6.24
N LEU A 27 -5.19 -7.22 6.28
CA LEU A 27 -3.96 -7.02 5.50
C LEU A 27 -4.26 -7.01 3.99
N VAL A 28 -5.06 -7.95 3.49
CA VAL A 28 -5.45 -7.99 2.07
C VAL A 28 -6.27 -6.77 1.67
N VAL A 29 -7.22 -6.33 2.50
CA VAL A 29 -8.00 -5.11 2.22
C VAL A 29 -7.08 -3.88 2.21
N PHE A 30 -6.16 -3.76 3.17
CA PHE A 30 -5.17 -2.70 3.20
C PHE A 30 -4.32 -2.67 1.93
N MET A 31 -3.81 -3.84 1.49
CA MET A 31 -3.06 -3.97 0.24
C MET A 31 -3.87 -3.51 -0.98
N ARG A 32 -5.17 -3.84 -1.05
CA ARG A 32 -6.05 -3.41 -2.16
C ARG A 32 -6.30 -1.91 -2.19
N VAL A 33 -6.51 -1.29 -1.03
CA VAL A 33 -6.67 0.17 -0.93
C VAL A 33 -5.37 0.86 -1.35
N MET A 34 -4.23 0.36 -0.86
CA MET A 34 -2.91 0.90 -1.21
C MET A 34 -2.62 0.76 -2.70
N ALA A 35 -2.97 -0.38 -3.29
CA ALA A 35 -2.85 -0.62 -4.71
C ALA A 35 -3.62 0.42 -5.53
N ALA A 36 -4.87 0.70 -5.17
CA ALA A 36 -5.69 1.70 -5.86
C ALA A 36 -5.07 3.11 -5.77
N ILE A 37 -4.54 3.49 -4.60
CA ILE A 37 -3.83 4.76 -4.40
C ILE A 37 -2.60 4.84 -5.30
N TRP A 38 -1.80 3.78 -5.37
CA TRP A 38 -0.58 3.74 -6.19
C TRP A 38 -0.88 3.77 -7.68
N VAL A 39 -1.90 3.04 -8.13
CA VAL A 39 -2.36 3.10 -9.52
C VAL A 39 -2.83 4.50 -9.88
N ALA A 40 -3.62 5.14 -9.00
CA ALA A 40 -4.05 6.51 -9.22
C ALA A 40 -2.84 7.47 -9.33
N LYS A 41 -1.84 7.33 -8.45
CA LYS A 41 -0.62 8.15 -8.45
C LYS A 41 0.19 7.99 -9.75
N GLY A 42 0.41 6.75 -10.17
CA GLY A 42 1.03 6.46 -11.47
C GLY A 42 0.25 7.06 -12.64
N LEU A 43 -1.09 7.01 -12.60
CA LEU A 43 -1.94 7.62 -13.60
C LEU A 43 -1.85 9.16 -13.61
N PHE A 44 -1.68 9.81 -12.45
CA PHE A 44 -1.41 11.24 -12.39
C PHE A 44 -0.09 11.60 -13.10
N TYR A 45 0.96 10.81 -12.95
CA TYR A 45 2.20 11.02 -13.71
C TYR A 45 2.00 10.82 -15.23
N TRP A 46 1.13 9.89 -15.64
CA TRP A 46 0.71 9.75 -17.03
C TRP A 46 -0.03 10.99 -17.56
N LEU A 47 -0.90 11.60 -16.76
CA LEU A 47 -1.56 12.86 -17.16
C LEU A 47 -0.53 13.97 -17.42
N THR A 48 0.52 14.05 -16.58
CA THR A 48 1.64 14.98 -16.80
C THR A 48 2.37 14.70 -18.11
N ILE A 49 2.66 13.42 -18.42
CA ILE A 49 3.29 13.00 -19.69
C ILE A 49 2.40 13.37 -20.89
N LEU A 50 1.09 13.17 -20.77
CA LEU A 50 0.11 13.51 -21.81
C LEU A 50 -0.16 15.02 -21.92
N GLY A 51 0.44 15.85 -21.05
CA GLY A 51 0.24 17.30 -21.04
C GLY A 51 -1.13 17.74 -20.50
N VAL A 52 -1.87 16.85 -19.84
CA VAL A 52 -3.16 17.13 -19.21
C VAL A 52 -2.91 17.65 -17.78
N GLY A 53 -2.41 18.87 -17.67
CA GLY A 53 -2.00 19.48 -16.39
C GLY A 53 -2.60 20.88 -16.15
N PRO A 54 -2.89 21.27 -14.90
CA PRO A 54 -3.29 22.64 -14.59
C PRO A 54 -2.17 23.62 -14.97
N HIS A 55 -2.52 24.75 -15.60
CA HIS A 55 -1.61 25.88 -15.89
C HIS A 55 -0.47 25.62 -16.90
N GLY A 56 -0.58 24.62 -17.78
CA GLY A 56 0.41 24.45 -18.84
C GLY A 56 1.75 23.86 -18.38
N ALA A 57 1.77 23.22 -17.20
CA ALA A 57 2.85 22.34 -16.79
C ALA A 57 2.88 21.10 -17.72
N SER A 58 3.48 21.27 -18.90
CA SER A 58 3.70 20.19 -19.84
C SER A 58 4.98 19.43 -19.46
N PHE A 59 4.99 18.13 -19.70
CA PHE A 59 6.19 17.29 -19.58
C PHE A 59 7.40 17.90 -20.32
N ASP A 60 7.16 18.57 -21.43
CA ASP A 60 8.20 19.23 -22.23
C ASP A 60 8.82 20.45 -21.55
N ALA A 61 8.11 21.10 -20.61
CA ALA A 61 8.60 22.25 -19.87
C ALA A 61 9.54 21.88 -18.69
N LEU A 62 9.60 20.59 -18.32
CA LEU A 62 10.49 20.11 -17.26
C LEU A 62 11.96 20.11 -17.71
N ASP A 63 12.89 20.22 -16.77
CA ASP A 63 14.30 19.97 -17.05
C ASP A 63 14.55 18.47 -17.31
N PRO A 64 15.72 18.08 -17.86
CA PRO A 64 16.02 16.67 -18.14
C PRO A 64 15.89 15.76 -16.91
N ALA A 65 16.25 16.24 -15.72
CA ALA A 65 16.13 15.45 -14.50
C ALA A 65 14.66 15.28 -14.07
N GLY A 66 13.85 16.34 -14.12
CA GLY A 66 12.42 16.28 -13.84
C GLY A 66 11.65 15.33 -14.78
N ARG A 67 11.99 15.31 -16.08
CA ARG A 67 11.39 14.34 -17.03
C ARG A 67 11.71 12.90 -16.65
N ALA A 68 12.97 12.61 -16.30
CA ALA A 68 13.37 11.26 -15.89
C ALA A 68 12.62 10.81 -14.63
N VAL A 69 12.45 11.71 -13.65
CA VAL A 69 11.67 11.49 -12.44
C VAL A 69 10.21 11.13 -12.76
N VAL A 70 9.55 11.92 -13.60
CA VAL A 70 8.16 11.67 -14.01
C VAL A 70 8.03 10.32 -14.74
N ILE A 71 8.94 10.01 -15.68
CA ILE A 71 8.93 8.73 -16.40
C ILE A 71 9.09 7.56 -15.42
N ILE A 72 10.10 7.60 -14.56
CA ILE A 72 10.38 6.51 -13.61
C ILE A 72 9.18 6.29 -12.69
N PHE A 73 8.64 7.35 -12.08
CA PHE A 73 7.52 7.21 -11.14
C PHE A 73 6.21 6.81 -11.83
N SER A 74 5.98 7.24 -13.08
CA SER A 74 4.80 6.79 -13.86
C SER A 74 4.74 5.28 -14.03
N VAL A 75 5.89 4.60 -14.10
CA VAL A 75 5.96 3.14 -14.24
C VAL A 75 6.06 2.49 -12.86
N LEU A 76 6.96 2.97 -12.02
CA LEU A 76 7.25 2.41 -10.70
C LEU A 76 6.01 2.34 -9.81
N ASP A 77 5.22 3.42 -9.78
CA ASP A 77 4.01 3.47 -8.95
C ASP A 77 2.92 2.53 -9.47
N LEU A 78 2.78 2.39 -10.79
CA LEU A 78 1.84 1.42 -11.38
C LEU A 78 2.26 -0.01 -11.08
N VAL A 79 3.54 -0.35 -11.22
CA VAL A 79 4.06 -1.69 -10.93
C VAL A 79 3.89 -2.04 -9.45
N ALA A 80 4.18 -1.09 -8.55
CA ALA A 80 3.91 -1.26 -7.12
C ALA A 80 2.41 -1.46 -6.85
N GLY A 81 1.54 -0.67 -7.48
CA GLY A 81 0.08 -0.83 -7.36
C GLY A 81 -0.41 -2.21 -7.81
N VAL A 82 0.05 -2.70 -8.96
CA VAL A 82 -0.28 -4.04 -9.46
C VAL A 82 0.25 -5.12 -8.52
N GLY A 83 1.48 -4.97 -8.02
CA GLY A 83 2.10 -5.92 -7.10
C GLY A 83 1.34 -6.03 -5.77
N LEU A 84 0.91 -4.89 -5.21
CA LEU A 84 0.08 -4.83 -4.01
C LEU A 84 -1.30 -5.45 -4.24
N TRP A 85 -1.92 -5.19 -5.41
CA TRP A 85 -3.23 -5.76 -5.73
C TRP A 85 -3.22 -7.28 -5.80
N LEU A 86 -2.15 -7.85 -6.36
CA LEU A 86 -1.94 -9.29 -6.45
C LEU A 86 -1.50 -9.92 -5.12
N THR A 87 -1.26 -9.11 -4.07
CA THR A 87 -0.75 -9.58 -2.77
C THR A 87 0.50 -10.45 -2.91
N SER A 88 1.31 -10.19 -3.94
CA SER A 88 2.53 -10.95 -4.23
C SER A 88 3.67 -10.50 -3.32
N THR A 89 4.52 -11.44 -2.89
CA THR A 89 5.73 -11.14 -2.12
C THR A 89 6.68 -10.18 -2.83
N TRP A 90 6.69 -10.20 -4.16
CA TRP A 90 7.48 -9.26 -4.97
C TRP A 90 6.86 -7.84 -5.01
N GLY A 91 5.52 -7.74 -4.87
CA GLY A 91 4.80 -6.47 -4.91
C GLY A 91 5.11 -5.55 -3.73
N GLY A 92 5.25 -6.11 -2.53
CA GLY A 92 5.67 -5.36 -1.34
C GLY A 92 7.08 -4.74 -1.51
N VAL A 93 8.02 -5.48 -2.12
CA VAL A 93 9.37 -4.96 -2.40
C VAL A 93 9.32 -3.78 -3.36
N MET A 94 8.57 -3.90 -4.47
CA MET A 94 8.42 -2.80 -5.44
C MET A 94 7.76 -1.57 -4.83
N TRP A 95 6.78 -1.77 -3.95
CA TRP A 95 6.14 -0.67 -3.22
C TRP A 95 7.11 0.03 -2.26
N LEU A 96 7.91 -0.72 -1.50
CA LEU A 96 8.93 -0.15 -0.61
C LEU A 96 10.01 0.61 -1.40
N LEU A 97 10.42 0.08 -2.56
CA LEU A 97 11.35 0.77 -3.47
C LEU A 97 10.73 2.09 -4.00
N ALA A 98 9.43 2.10 -4.30
CA ALA A 98 8.72 3.31 -4.71
C ALA A 98 8.71 4.38 -3.62
N VAL A 99 8.31 4.00 -2.40
CA VAL A 99 8.35 4.90 -1.23
C VAL A 99 9.77 5.41 -1.01
N MET A 100 10.77 4.53 -1.00
CA MET A 100 12.16 4.93 -0.79
C MET A 100 12.65 5.91 -1.86
N SER A 101 12.27 5.70 -3.12
CA SER A 101 12.60 6.59 -4.23
C SER A 101 11.97 7.99 -4.06
N HIS A 102 10.72 8.08 -3.59
CA HIS A 102 10.09 9.37 -3.25
C HIS A 102 10.78 10.07 -2.10
N LEU A 103 11.20 9.34 -1.06
CA LEU A 103 11.97 9.91 0.05
C LEU A 103 13.30 10.51 -0.44
N LEU A 104 13.99 9.82 -1.34
CA LEU A 104 15.24 10.31 -1.92
C LEU A 104 15.02 11.59 -2.73
N VAL A 105 14.00 11.61 -3.60
CA VAL A 105 13.70 12.78 -4.44
C VAL A 105 13.22 13.96 -3.59
N GLY A 106 12.36 13.71 -2.59
CA GLY A 106 11.89 14.75 -1.67
C GLY A 106 12.97 15.31 -0.75
N GLY A 107 14.01 14.51 -0.42
CA GLY A 107 15.14 14.93 0.41
C GLY A 107 16.26 15.65 -0.36
N LEU A 108 16.54 15.26 -1.59
CA LEU A 108 17.67 15.79 -2.37
C LEU A 108 17.30 16.91 -3.36
N ALA A 109 16.03 17.03 -3.78
CA ALA A 109 15.61 18.04 -4.76
C ALA A 109 14.83 19.18 -4.08
N PRO A 110 15.46 20.33 -3.78
CA PRO A 110 14.81 21.47 -3.09
C PRO A 110 13.77 22.23 -3.94
N ALA A 111 13.39 21.70 -5.11
CA ALA A 111 12.66 22.43 -6.16
C ALA A 111 11.11 22.28 -6.14
N LEU A 112 10.54 21.45 -5.26
CA LEU A 112 9.07 21.30 -5.15
C LEU A 112 8.45 22.22 -4.08
N PRO A 113 7.20 22.70 -4.28
CA PRO A 113 6.44 23.38 -3.24
C PRO A 113 6.33 22.48 -2.01
N HIS A 114 6.92 22.95 -0.91
CA HIS A 114 7.35 22.17 0.26
C HIS A 114 6.19 21.49 0.99
N LEU A 115 4.96 22.00 0.88
CA LEU A 115 3.84 21.53 1.68
C LEU A 115 3.22 20.23 1.14
N LEU A 116 2.95 20.15 -0.18
CA LEU A 116 2.35 18.96 -0.81
C LEU A 116 3.31 17.77 -0.82
N GLY A 117 4.61 18.02 -1.02
CA GLY A 117 5.64 16.98 -0.97
C GLY A 117 5.82 16.38 0.43
N VAL A 118 5.86 17.23 1.47
CA VAL A 118 6.02 16.76 2.87
C VAL A 118 4.81 15.95 3.34
N ILE A 119 3.59 16.37 2.98
CA ILE A 119 2.38 15.60 3.30
C ILE A 119 2.41 14.22 2.61
N GLY A 120 2.80 14.17 1.33
CA GLY A 120 2.96 12.92 0.60
C GLY A 120 3.96 11.97 1.26
N VAL A 121 5.17 12.47 1.57
CA VAL A 121 6.23 11.71 2.26
C VAL A 121 5.77 11.20 3.63
N ALA A 122 5.08 12.03 4.42
CA ALA A 122 4.54 11.62 5.70
C ALA A 122 3.48 10.53 5.55
N ALA A 123 2.57 10.66 4.59
CA ALA A 123 1.54 9.65 4.31
C ALA A 123 2.15 8.31 3.87
N GLU A 124 3.18 8.34 3.02
CA GLU A 124 3.91 7.14 2.59
C GLU A 124 4.63 6.47 3.76
N SER A 125 5.27 7.26 4.63
CA SER A 125 5.93 6.76 5.84
C SER A 125 4.93 6.08 6.78
N VAL A 126 3.77 6.71 7.00
CA VAL A 126 2.68 6.14 7.80
C VAL A 126 2.15 4.85 7.18
N ALA A 127 2.01 4.80 5.85
CA ALA A 127 1.58 3.60 5.15
C ALA A 127 2.57 2.44 5.36
N VAL A 128 3.88 2.69 5.30
CA VAL A 128 4.91 1.68 5.59
C VAL A 128 4.83 1.19 7.04
N LEU A 129 4.66 2.10 8.00
CA LEU A 129 4.49 1.73 9.42
C LEU A 129 3.22 0.89 9.63
N ALA A 130 2.11 1.26 9.00
CA ALA A 130 0.87 0.50 9.04
C ALA A 130 1.04 -0.89 8.44
N TYR A 131 1.75 -1.01 7.31
CA TYR A 131 2.06 -2.29 6.70
C TYR A 131 2.87 -3.19 7.64
N ILE A 132 3.95 -2.66 8.25
CA ILE A 132 4.78 -3.42 9.19
C ILE A 132 3.94 -3.86 10.40
N ALA A 133 3.15 -2.95 10.98
CA ALA A 133 2.28 -3.28 12.10
C ALA A 133 1.26 -4.38 11.74
N LEU A 134 0.55 -4.24 10.63
CA LEU A 134 -0.43 -5.24 10.18
C LEU A 134 0.23 -6.59 9.87
N SER A 135 1.41 -6.60 9.26
CA SER A 135 2.16 -7.83 8.99
C SER A 135 2.58 -8.55 10.28
N TRP A 136 2.97 -7.78 11.30
CA TRP A 136 3.33 -8.33 12.61
C TRP A 136 2.09 -8.86 13.35
N LEU A 137 0.96 -8.14 13.26
CA LEU A 137 -0.31 -8.57 13.81
C LEU A 137 -0.86 -9.82 13.12
N ALA A 138 -0.69 -9.97 11.81
CA ALA A 138 -1.07 -11.19 11.12
C ALA A 138 -0.18 -12.38 11.54
N ALA A 139 1.13 -12.15 11.69
CA ALA A 139 2.09 -13.21 12.04
C ALA A 139 1.91 -13.79 13.46
N ARG A 140 1.31 -13.05 14.40
CA ARG A 140 1.04 -13.55 15.76
C ARG A 140 -0.20 -14.45 15.86
N ASP A 141 -1.07 -14.43 14.86
CA ASP A 141 -2.32 -15.17 14.85
C ASP A 141 -2.21 -16.51 14.08
N VAL A 142 -0.99 -16.87 13.66
CA VAL A 142 -0.59 -18.16 13.05
C VAL A 142 0.16 -19.00 14.07
#